data_AF-A0A4V1SI33-F1
#
_entry.id   AF-A0A4V1SI33-F1
#
_cell.length_a   1.000
_cell.length_b   1.000
_cell.length_c   1.000
_cell.angle_alpha   90.00
_cell.angle_beta   90.00
_cell.angle_gamma   90.00
#
_symmetry.space_group_name_H-M   'P 1'
#
loop_
_entity.id
_entity.type
_entity.pdbx_description
1 polymer ?
#
loop_
_entity_poly.entity_id
_entity_poly.type
_entity_poly.pdbx_seq_one_letter_code
_entity_poly.pdbx_strand_id
1 'polypeptide(L)'
;MPEYLAPGVYIEEIERGPRPIEGVPTSTAAFVGETERGPIKPRPITSYGDYKRWFGDVFGNRERYMPYAVNGFFENGGKRMFVCRIVGENATIAAKAFGDFRVEAVGAGAWGNRIWVGIEKSSTYTVKDGQKVAVGFRVKAAYWSVIPDNFEPFDPFKSENRAKLPRPVIAEDFDDLVIDRTSPDYFTKRLTDNSALVNLFGPDDDDETQPDFEMGMLDGGADEGAALG
;
A
#
# COMPACT_ATOMS: atom_id res chain seq x y z
N MET A 1 21.69 -27.43 35.07
CA MET A 1 22.63 -26.41 35.57
C MET A 1 23.85 -27.17 36.08
N PRO A 2 25.05 -27.01 35.50
CA PRO A 2 26.23 -27.72 35.97
C PRO A 2 26.69 -27.10 37.29
N GLU A 3 27.01 -27.93 38.27
CA GLU A 3 27.48 -27.49 39.59
C GLU A 3 29.01 -27.61 39.65
N TYR A 4 29.70 -26.48 39.79
CA TYR A 4 31.17 -26.40 39.78
C TYR A 4 31.72 -26.45 41.21
N LEU A 5 32.45 -27.52 41.55
CA LEU A 5 32.83 -27.86 42.94
C LEU A 5 34.19 -27.30 43.43
N ALA A 6 34.82 -26.35 42.73
CA ALA A 6 36.00 -25.66 43.27
C ALA A 6 36.24 -24.29 42.59
N PRO A 7 36.85 -23.31 43.29
CA PRO A 7 37.18 -22.03 42.69
C PRO A 7 38.28 -22.20 41.63
N GLY A 8 37.96 -21.91 40.36
CA GLY A 8 38.86 -21.95 39.23
C GLY A 8 38.29 -21.20 38.03
N VAL A 9 39.16 -20.78 37.11
CA VAL A 9 38.74 -20.18 35.83
C VAL A 9 38.37 -21.32 34.88
N TYR A 10 37.08 -21.43 34.55
CA TYR A 10 36.59 -22.34 33.52
C TYR A 10 36.39 -21.57 32.22
N ILE A 11 37.06 -22.01 31.16
CA ILE A 11 36.83 -21.48 29.81
C ILE A 11 35.73 -22.34 29.19
N GLU A 12 34.58 -21.73 28.96
CA GLU A 12 33.48 -22.35 28.22
C GLU A 12 33.62 -21.94 26.76
N GLU A 13 34.11 -22.85 25.93
CA GLU A 13 34.29 -22.60 24.50
C GLU A 13 32.95 -22.81 23.78
N ILE A 14 32.25 -21.70 23.53
CA ILE A 14 31.05 -21.71 22.69
C ILE A 14 31.54 -21.86 21.24
N GLU A 15 31.44 -23.06 20.67
CA GLU A 15 31.60 -23.23 19.22
C GLU A 15 30.51 -22.42 18.51
N ARG A 16 30.85 -21.18 18.14
CA ARG A 16 30.13 -20.47 17.09
C ARG A 16 30.54 -21.16 15.79
N GLY A 17 29.85 -22.26 15.46
CA GLY A 17 29.95 -22.88 14.14
C GLY A 17 29.89 -21.79 13.06
N PRO A 18 30.61 -21.96 11.93
CA PRO A 18 30.69 -20.93 10.91
C PRO A 18 29.27 -20.57 10.50
N ARG A 19 28.85 -19.31 10.74
CA ARG A 19 27.64 -18.78 10.11
C ARG A 19 27.89 -18.90 8.61
N PRO A 20 27.26 -19.84 7.89
CA PRO A 20 27.50 -19.96 6.47
C PRO A 20 27.13 -18.62 5.86
N ILE A 21 27.99 -18.07 5.02
CA ILE A 21 27.63 -16.91 4.22
C ILE A 21 26.49 -17.39 3.32
N GLU A 22 25.25 -16.99 3.63
CA GLU A 22 24.13 -17.30 2.76
C GLU A 22 24.47 -16.78 1.37
N GLY A 23 24.39 -17.67 0.38
CA GLY A 23 24.59 -17.29 -1.02
C GLY A 23 23.56 -16.23 -1.38
N VAL A 24 24.00 -14.98 -1.55
CA VAL A 24 23.12 -13.91 -2.03
C VAL A 24 22.77 -14.22 -3.48
N PRO A 25 21.47 -14.22 -3.86
CA PRO A 25 21.10 -14.44 -5.25
C PRO A 25 21.73 -13.36 -6.12
N THR A 26 22.68 -13.75 -6.98
CA THR A 26 23.37 -12.89 -7.94
C THR A 26 22.47 -12.41 -9.08
N SER A 27 21.21 -12.82 -9.10
CA SER A 27 20.22 -12.56 -10.15
C SER A 27 19.13 -11.54 -9.75
N THR A 28 19.42 -10.65 -8.79
CA THR A 28 18.45 -9.59 -8.42
C THR A 28 18.64 -8.39 -9.35
N ALA A 29 17.67 -8.16 -10.24
CA ALA A 29 17.69 -7.02 -11.14
C ALA A 29 17.12 -5.75 -10.48
N ALA A 30 17.43 -4.59 -11.04
CA ALA A 30 16.77 -3.33 -10.71
C ALA A 30 16.28 -2.68 -12.00
N PHE A 31 15.01 -2.29 -12.02
CA PHE A 31 14.39 -1.59 -13.13
C PHE A 31 14.04 -0.18 -12.67
N VAL A 32 14.47 0.81 -13.44
CA VAL A 32 14.23 2.22 -13.16
C VAL A 32 13.51 2.80 -14.36
N GLY A 33 12.31 3.34 -14.15
CA GLY A 33 11.49 3.80 -15.25
C GLY A 33 10.13 4.31 -14.81
N GLU A 34 9.35 4.77 -15.78
CA GLU A 34 8.01 5.31 -15.56
C GLU A 34 6.98 4.17 -15.47
N THR A 35 6.02 4.32 -14.55
CA THR A 35 4.93 3.36 -14.33
C THR A 35 3.60 4.11 -14.22
N GLU A 36 2.50 3.41 -14.51
CA GLU A 36 1.13 3.95 -14.47
C GLU A 36 0.84 4.60 -13.12
N ARG A 37 1.26 3.91 -12.05
CA ARG A 37 1.01 4.28 -10.66
C ARG A 37 2.04 3.66 -9.73
N GLY A 38 1.83 3.83 -8.43
CA GLY A 38 2.58 3.12 -7.40
C GLY A 38 3.57 4.00 -6.62
N PRO A 39 4.24 3.42 -5.63
CA PRO A 39 5.16 4.15 -4.76
C PRO A 39 6.44 4.57 -5.48
N ILE A 40 7.04 5.67 -5.03
CA ILE A 40 8.35 6.14 -5.52
C ILE A 40 9.50 5.32 -4.88
N LYS A 41 9.30 4.87 -3.64
CA LYS A 41 10.30 4.07 -2.92
C LYS A 41 10.58 2.76 -3.67
N PRO A 42 11.85 2.34 -3.81
CA PRO A 42 12.20 1.08 -4.46
C PRO A 42 11.47 -0.10 -3.83
N ARG A 43 10.75 -0.87 -4.64
CA ARG A 43 9.93 -1.98 -4.14
C ARG A 43 10.40 -3.32 -4.69
N PRO A 44 10.58 -4.34 -3.84
CA PRO A 44 10.87 -5.69 -4.31
C PRO A 44 9.64 -6.27 -5.00
N ILE A 45 9.84 -6.84 -6.18
CA ILE A 45 8.81 -7.50 -6.98
C ILE A 45 9.32 -8.89 -7.36
N THR A 46 8.47 -9.89 -7.14
CA THR A 46 8.82 -11.32 -7.37
C THR A 46 8.02 -11.98 -8.47
N SER A 47 7.03 -11.29 -9.04
CA SER A 47 6.27 -11.75 -10.20
C SER A 47 5.69 -10.59 -11.01
N TYR A 48 5.31 -10.84 -12.26
CA TYR A 48 4.59 -9.84 -13.06
C TYR A 48 3.20 -9.49 -12.47
N GLY A 49 2.55 -10.43 -11.79
CA GLY A 49 1.28 -10.14 -11.08
C GLY A 49 1.47 -9.14 -9.94
N ASP A 50 2.57 -9.27 -9.20
CA ASP A 50 2.96 -8.33 -8.14
C ASP A 50 3.34 -6.96 -8.72
N TYR A 51 4.06 -6.92 -9.84
CA TYR A 51 4.28 -5.68 -10.60
C TYR A 51 2.95 -5.00 -10.94
N LYS A 52 2.02 -5.73 -11.57
CA LYS A 52 0.71 -5.17 -11.95
C LYS A 52 -0.10 -4.70 -10.77
N ARG A 53 0.01 -5.37 -9.60
CA ARG A 53 -0.63 -4.94 -8.36
C ARG A 53 -0.09 -3.61 -7.86
N TRP A 54 1.22 -3.36 -7.93
CA TRP A 54 1.82 -2.13 -7.38
C TRP A 54 1.93 -0.99 -8.37
N PHE A 55 2.30 -1.29 -9.62
CA PHE A 55 2.73 -0.30 -10.60
C PHE A 55 1.80 -0.15 -11.80
N GLY A 56 0.79 -1.02 -11.91
CA GLY A 56 -0.18 -1.01 -13.01
C GLY A 56 0.27 -1.83 -14.21
N ASP A 57 -0.47 -1.69 -15.31
CA ASP A 57 -0.20 -2.41 -16.56
C ASP A 57 0.36 -1.47 -17.63
N VAL A 58 0.33 -1.88 -18.90
CA VAL A 58 0.60 -0.99 -20.04
C VAL A 58 -0.28 0.26 -19.96
N PHE A 59 0.35 1.43 -20.01
CA PHE A 59 -0.29 2.72 -19.84
C PHE A 59 0.27 3.77 -20.80
N GLY A 60 -0.47 4.86 -20.99
CA GLY A 60 -0.03 5.99 -21.81
C GLY A 60 0.17 5.64 -23.28
N ASN A 61 1.17 6.27 -23.90
CA ASN A 61 1.52 6.05 -25.29
C ASN A 61 2.42 4.80 -25.46
N ARG A 62 2.75 4.47 -26.72
CA ARG A 62 3.57 3.29 -27.06
C ARG A 62 5.06 3.41 -26.64
N GLU A 63 5.45 4.51 -26.00
CA GLU A 63 6.83 4.78 -25.59
C GLU A 63 7.08 4.38 -24.11
N ARG A 64 6.06 3.86 -23.42
CA ARG A 64 6.16 3.36 -22.04
C ARG A 64 6.62 1.89 -22.01
N TYR A 65 7.93 1.67 -21.98
CA TYR A 65 8.52 0.33 -22.09
C TYR A 65 8.56 -0.48 -20.79
N MET A 66 8.38 0.17 -19.63
CA MET A 66 8.57 -0.47 -18.32
C MET A 66 7.72 -1.74 -18.11
N PRO A 67 6.39 -1.75 -18.37
CA PRO A 67 5.58 -2.97 -18.19
C PRO A 67 6.04 -4.12 -19.09
N TYR A 68 6.43 -3.81 -20.34
CA TYR A 68 6.92 -4.81 -21.29
C TYR A 68 8.27 -5.40 -20.88
N ALA A 69 9.20 -4.56 -20.42
CA ALA A 69 10.51 -5.00 -19.96
C ALA A 69 10.39 -5.89 -18.71
N VAL A 70 9.51 -5.53 -17.78
CA VAL A 70 9.23 -6.32 -16.58
C VAL A 70 8.59 -7.67 -16.96
N ASN A 71 7.60 -7.67 -17.86
CA ASN A 71 6.98 -8.91 -18.33
C ASN A 71 8.03 -9.83 -18.96
N GLY A 72 8.84 -9.29 -19.88
CA GLY A 72 9.92 -10.04 -20.53
C GLY A 72 10.93 -10.60 -19.52
N PHE A 73 11.30 -9.87 -18.47
CA PHE A 73 12.19 -10.37 -17.43
C PHE A 73 11.64 -11.63 -16.73
N PHE A 74 10.37 -11.60 -16.34
CA PHE A 74 9.73 -12.75 -15.69
C PHE A 74 9.49 -13.92 -16.65
N GLU A 75 9.11 -13.63 -17.90
CA GLU A 75 8.98 -14.67 -18.95
C GLU A 75 10.30 -15.36 -19.26
N ASN A 76 11.44 -14.66 -19.13
CA ASN A 76 12.79 -15.23 -19.29
C ASN A 76 13.33 -15.90 -18.01
N GLY A 77 12.49 -16.12 -16.99
CA GLY A 77 12.87 -16.84 -15.77
C GLY A 77 13.50 -15.98 -14.67
N GLY A 78 13.41 -14.66 -14.76
CA GLY A 78 13.72 -13.75 -13.66
C GLY A 78 12.89 -14.06 -12.42
N LYS A 79 13.52 -14.03 -11.24
CA LYS A 79 12.86 -14.43 -9.97
C LYS A 79 12.59 -13.29 -9.01
N ARG A 80 13.42 -12.25 -9.06
CA ARG A 80 13.36 -11.10 -8.15
C ARG A 80 13.95 -9.88 -8.82
N MET A 81 13.24 -8.76 -8.69
CA MET A 81 13.74 -7.45 -9.09
C MET A 81 13.29 -6.38 -8.10
N PHE A 82 13.93 -5.22 -8.16
CA PHE A 82 13.40 -3.99 -7.56
C PHE A 82 12.87 -3.08 -8.66
N VAL A 83 11.74 -2.43 -8.40
CA VAL A 83 11.20 -1.38 -9.26
C VAL A 83 11.39 -0.05 -8.58
N CYS A 84 12.03 0.87 -9.28
CA CYS A 84 12.16 2.27 -8.90
C CYS A 84 11.35 3.11 -9.88
N ARG A 85 10.19 3.61 -9.44
CA ARG A 85 9.32 4.45 -10.25
C ARG A 85 9.91 5.86 -10.36
N ILE A 86 9.98 6.37 -11.58
CA ILE A 86 10.31 7.77 -11.86
C ILE A 86 9.00 8.57 -12.00
N VAL A 87 8.98 9.77 -11.42
CA VAL A 87 7.88 10.74 -11.52
C VAL A 87 8.45 12.13 -11.86
N GLY A 88 7.62 13.03 -12.38
CA GLY A 88 8.02 14.42 -12.61
C GLY A 88 8.38 15.14 -11.31
N GLU A 89 9.29 16.12 -11.39
CA GLU A 89 9.82 16.84 -10.22
C GLU A 89 8.73 17.50 -9.37
N ASN A 90 7.70 18.05 -10.03
CA ASN A 90 6.58 18.72 -9.38
C ASN A 90 5.33 17.84 -9.26
N ALA A 91 5.44 16.52 -9.43
CA ALA A 91 4.28 15.64 -9.35
C ALA A 91 3.64 15.72 -7.94
N THR A 92 2.31 15.85 -7.87
CA THR A 92 1.56 15.95 -6.62
C THR A 92 0.83 14.66 -6.29
N ILE A 93 0.64 14.41 -4.99
CA ILE A 93 -0.07 13.24 -4.48
C ILE A 93 -1.55 13.58 -4.34
N ALA A 94 -2.42 12.70 -4.85
CA ALA A 94 -3.84 12.85 -4.65
C ALA A 94 -4.23 12.49 -3.20
N ALA A 95 -5.13 13.26 -2.58
CA ALA A 95 -5.52 13.05 -1.21
C ALA A 95 -7.00 13.34 -0.96
N LYS A 96 -7.51 12.96 0.21
CA LYS A 96 -8.82 13.37 0.75
C LYS A 96 -8.78 13.30 2.28
N ALA A 97 -9.39 14.29 2.93
CA ALA A 97 -9.56 14.33 4.38
C ALA A 97 -10.84 13.59 4.81
N PHE A 98 -10.79 13.01 6.01
CA PHE A 98 -11.85 12.28 6.71
C PHE A 98 -11.80 12.68 8.19
N GLY A 99 -12.18 13.93 8.48
CA GLY A 99 -11.91 14.58 9.76
C GLY A 99 -10.41 14.89 9.91
N ASP A 100 -9.83 14.51 11.05
CA ASP A 100 -8.39 14.67 11.32
C ASP A 100 -7.51 13.63 10.61
N PHE A 101 -8.14 12.69 9.89
CA PHE A 101 -7.46 11.69 9.10
C PHE A 101 -7.36 12.13 7.65
N ARG A 102 -6.29 11.67 6.99
CA ARG A 102 -6.01 11.99 5.60
C ARG A 102 -5.57 10.74 4.87
N VAL A 103 -6.29 10.44 3.80
CA VAL A 103 -5.92 9.36 2.87
C VAL A 103 -5.15 9.98 1.73
N GLU A 104 -3.99 9.41 1.41
CA GLU A 104 -3.17 9.76 0.25
C GLU A 104 -3.06 8.58 -0.69
N ALA A 105 -2.92 8.83 -2.00
CA ALA A 105 -2.40 7.83 -2.92
C ALA A 105 -0.96 7.44 -2.54
N VAL A 106 -0.57 6.17 -2.74
CA VAL A 106 0.79 5.69 -2.36
C VAL A 106 1.94 6.37 -3.11
N GLY A 107 1.66 7.13 -4.16
CA GLY A 107 2.65 7.89 -4.90
C GLY A 107 2.03 8.99 -5.76
N ALA A 108 2.86 9.93 -6.16
CA ALA A 108 2.44 11.09 -6.93
C ALA A 108 1.93 10.73 -8.34
N GLY A 109 1.18 11.65 -8.92
CA GLY A 109 0.69 11.60 -10.30
C GLY A 109 -0.83 11.70 -10.42
N ALA A 110 -1.29 12.04 -11.63
CA ALA A 110 -2.71 12.23 -11.94
C ALA A 110 -3.55 10.94 -11.78
N TRP A 111 -2.89 9.77 -11.76
CA TRP A 111 -3.52 8.48 -11.50
C TRP A 111 -4.24 8.41 -10.14
N GLY A 112 -3.73 9.14 -9.13
CA GLY A 112 -4.32 9.14 -7.79
C GLY A 112 -5.76 9.65 -7.76
N ASN A 113 -6.13 10.54 -8.69
CA ASN A 113 -7.49 11.07 -8.84
C ASN A 113 -8.51 10.00 -9.29
N ARG A 114 -8.05 8.82 -9.71
CA ARG A 114 -8.89 7.68 -10.08
C ARG A 114 -9.05 6.65 -8.97
N ILE A 115 -8.67 7.02 -7.75
CA ILE A 115 -8.87 6.21 -6.55
C ILE A 115 -10.13 6.70 -5.84
N TRP A 116 -11.07 5.79 -5.65
CA TRP A 116 -12.17 5.94 -4.71
C TRP A 116 -11.76 5.37 -3.36
N VAL A 117 -12.14 6.03 -2.28
CA VAL A 117 -11.92 5.58 -0.90
C VAL A 117 -13.21 5.69 -0.11
N GLY A 118 -13.49 4.69 0.71
CA GLY A 118 -14.54 4.70 1.72
C GLY A 118 -13.98 4.32 3.07
N ILE A 119 -14.31 5.11 4.10
CA ILE A 119 -14.08 4.79 5.50
C ILE A 119 -15.44 4.52 6.15
N GLU A 120 -15.59 3.36 6.76
CA GLU A 120 -16.82 2.95 7.43
C GLU A 120 -16.52 2.31 8.79
N LYS A 121 -17.57 2.09 9.59
CA LYS A 121 -17.43 1.25 10.81
C LYS A 121 -16.97 -0.14 10.42
N SER A 122 -16.14 -0.75 11.27
CA SER A 122 -15.69 -2.12 11.08
C SER A 122 -16.85 -3.11 10.94
N SER A 123 -16.64 -4.23 10.26
CA SER A 123 -17.67 -5.28 10.18
C SER A 123 -17.79 -6.08 11.47
N THR A 124 -16.73 -6.13 12.29
CA THR A 124 -16.77 -6.75 13.61
C THR A 124 -17.29 -5.79 14.68
N TYR A 125 -18.19 -6.28 15.53
CA TYR A 125 -18.78 -5.54 16.63
C TYR A 125 -18.57 -6.30 17.94
N THR A 126 -18.34 -5.54 19.01
CA THR A 126 -18.34 -6.02 20.39
C THR A 126 -19.53 -5.43 21.16
N VAL A 127 -19.81 -5.95 22.35
CA VAL A 127 -20.84 -5.42 23.23
C VAL A 127 -20.16 -4.70 24.40
N LYS A 128 -20.38 -3.39 24.51
CA LYS A 128 -20.00 -2.57 25.67
C LYS A 128 -21.27 -1.98 26.25
N ASP A 129 -21.51 -2.17 27.55
CA ASP A 129 -22.70 -1.67 28.26
C ASP A 129 -24.04 -2.04 27.59
N GLY A 130 -24.13 -3.25 27.03
CA GLY A 130 -25.32 -3.74 26.35
C GLY A 130 -25.55 -3.17 24.95
N GLN A 131 -24.67 -2.29 24.45
CA GLN A 131 -24.73 -1.71 23.11
C GLN A 131 -23.69 -2.34 22.19
N LYS A 132 -24.07 -2.56 20.92
CA LYS A 132 -23.14 -2.98 19.88
C LYS A 132 -22.26 -1.81 19.48
N VAL A 133 -20.95 -1.95 19.67
CA VAL A 133 -19.94 -0.97 19.31
C VAL A 133 -18.98 -1.63 18.32
N ALA A 134 -18.69 -0.94 17.21
CA ALA A 134 -17.71 -1.41 16.24
C ALA A 134 -16.33 -1.52 16.92
N VAL A 135 -15.56 -2.57 16.63
CA VAL A 135 -14.23 -2.74 17.23
C VAL A 135 -13.23 -1.70 16.70
N GLY A 136 -13.53 -1.11 15.55
CA GLY A 136 -12.77 -0.02 14.96
C GLY A 136 -13.44 0.47 13.67
N PHE A 137 -12.63 0.68 12.64
CA PHE A 137 -13.09 1.16 11.35
C PHE A 137 -12.51 0.32 10.21
N ARG A 138 -13.04 0.53 9.00
CA ARG A 138 -12.66 -0.18 7.79
C ARG A 138 -12.32 0.82 6.70
N VAL A 139 -11.23 0.56 5.99
CA VAL A 139 -10.82 1.35 4.83
C VAL A 139 -10.94 0.49 3.58
N LYS A 140 -11.71 0.98 2.62
CA LYS A 140 -11.85 0.40 1.29
C LYS A 140 -11.28 1.35 0.26
N ALA A 141 -10.51 0.83 -0.67
CA ALA A 141 -9.96 1.61 -1.78
C ALA A 141 -10.20 0.88 -3.10
N ALA A 142 -10.58 1.61 -4.14
CA ALA A 142 -10.77 1.06 -5.47
C ALA A 142 -10.16 1.97 -6.53
N TYR A 143 -9.52 1.38 -7.53
CA TYR A 143 -8.83 2.10 -8.59
C TYR A 143 -9.36 1.70 -9.96
N TRP A 144 -9.61 2.71 -10.82
CA TRP A 144 -9.92 2.54 -12.23
C TRP A 144 -8.75 3.04 -13.07
N SER A 145 -8.28 2.21 -14.02
CA SER A 145 -7.25 2.64 -14.97
C SER A 145 -7.76 3.74 -15.91
N VAL A 146 -9.06 3.73 -16.21
CA VAL A 146 -9.74 4.71 -17.06
C VAL A 146 -11.08 5.07 -16.43
N ILE A 147 -11.33 6.37 -16.31
CA ILE A 147 -12.61 6.93 -15.87
C ILE A 147 -13.26 7.63 -17.07
N PRO A 148 -14.46 7.23 -17.50
CA PRO A 148 -15.23 7.93 -18.53
C PRO A 148 -15.68 9.33 -18.08
N ASP A 149 -15.94 10.23 -19.03
CA ASP A 149 -16.34 11.62 -18.74
C ASP A 149 -17.60 11.74 -17.87
N ASN A 150 -18.56 10.83 -18.04
CA ASN A 150 -19.82 10.79 -17.27
C ASN A 150 -19.78 9.80 -16.11
N PHE A 151 -18.59 9.51 -15.58
CA PHE A 151 -18.47 8.61 -14.44
C PHE A 151 -19.00 9.25 -13.17
N GLU A 152 -20.01 8.63 -12.59
CA GLU A 152 -20.47 8.96 -11.25
C GLU A 152 -19.78 8.02 -10.25
N PRO A 153 -18.97 8.55 -9.30
CA PRO A 153 -18.33 7.73 -8.28
C PRO A 153 -19.36 6.91 -7.49
N PHE A 154 -19.07 5.63 -7.30
CA PHE A 154 -19.91 4.72 -6.54
C PHE A 154 -19.05 3.79 -5.69
N ASP A 155 -19.61 3.27 -4.60
CA ASP A 155 -18.98 2.24 -3.78
C ASP A 155 -19.05 0.88 -4.51
N PRO A 156 -17.92 0.33 -5.01
CA PRO A 156 -17.91 -0.91 -5.76
C PRO A 156 -18.05 -2.16 -4.86
N PHE A 157 -17.97 -2.01 -3.54
CA PHE A 157 -18.07 -3.10 -2.57
C PHE A 157 -19.53 -3.40 -2.18
N LYS A 158 -20.47 -2.49 -2.51
CA LYS A 158 -21.89 -2.75 -2.31
C LYS A 158 -22.42 -3.78 -3.30
N SER A 159 -23.21 -4.72 -2.77
CA SER A 159 -23.78 -5.82 -3.55
C SER A 159 -24.62 -5.36 -4.73
N GLU A 160 -25.33 -4.24 -4.59
CA GLU A 160 -26.14 -3.57 -5.62
C GLU A 160 -25.30 -2.99 -6.78
N ASN A 161 -24.03 -2.67 -6.53
CA ASN A 161 -23.14 -2.06 -7.52
C ASN A 161 -22.26 -3.09 -8.25
N ARG A 162 -22.32 -4.38 -7.91
CA ARG A 162 -21.46 -5.43 -8.51
C ARG A 162 -21.57 -5.56 -10.04
N ALA A 163 -22.71 -5.16 -10.61
CA ALA A 163 -22.96 -5.18 -12.05
C ALA A 163 -22.66 -3.83 -12.74
N LYS A 164 -22.38 -2.76 -11.99
CA LYS A 164 -22.09 -1.45 -12.59
C LYS A 164 -20.75 -1.47 -13.32
N LEU A 165 -20.71 -0.75 -14.44
CA LEU A 165 -19.53 -0.55 -15.28
C LEU A 165 -19.15 0.94 -15.28
N PRO A 166 -17.86 1.27 -15.44
CA PRO A 166 -16.71 0.36 -15.49
C PRO A 166 -16.41 -0.25 -14.11
N ARG A 167 -15.80 -1.44 -14.09
CA ARG A 167 -15.33 -2.07 -12.85
C ARG A 167 -13.95 -1.55 -12.47
N PRO A 168 -13.64 -1.43 -11.16
CA PRO A 168 -12.28 -1.11 -10.74
C PRO A 168 -11.35 -2.25 -11.14
N VAL A 169 -10.12 -1.90 -11.52
CA VAL A 169 -9.04 -2.84 -11.84
C VAL A 169 -8.49 -3.46 -10.56
N ILE A 170 -8.45 -2.66 -9.49
CA ILE A 170 -7.99 -3.08 -8.16
C ILE A 170 -9.00 -2.60 -7.13
N ALA A 171 -9.31 -3.47 -6.19
CA ALA A 171 -10.08 -3.17 -5.00
C ALA A 171 -9.33 -3.76 -3.79
N GLU A 172 -9.10 -2.93 -2.78
CA GLU A 172 -8.46 -3.30 -1.53
C GLU A 172 -9.40 -2.99 -0.36
N ASP A 173 -9.35 -3.84 0.65
CA ASP A 173 -10.32 -3.86 1.72
C ASP A 173 -9.62 -4.24 3.03
N PHE A 174 -9.53 -3.28 3.94
CA PHE A 174 -8.85 -3.39 5.22
C PHE A 174 -9.87 -3.17 6.33
N ASP A 175 -10.32 -4.26 6.95
CA ASP A 175 -11.30 -4.25 8.03
C ASP A 175 -10.65 -4.33 9.41
N ASP A 176 -11.44 -4.01 10.44
CA ASP A 176 -11.09 -4.06 11.87
C ASP A 176 -9.84 -3.24 12.23
N LEU A 177 -9.63 -2.11 11.55
CA LEU A 177 -8.53 -1.18 11.84
C LEU A 177 -8.79 -0.40 13.12
N VAL A 178 -7.73 -0.16 13.88
CA VAL A 178 -7.79 0.61 15.13
C VAL A 178 -6.76 1.74 15.15
N ILE A 179 -6.97 2.70 16.06
CA ILE A 179 -6.09 3.86 16.27
C ILE A 179 -4.99 3.55 17.29
N ASP A 180 -5.23 2.58 18.18
CA ASP A 180 -4.25 2.15 19.17
C ASP A 180 -2.96 1.65 18.51
N ARG A 181 -1.87 2.41 18.69
CA ARG A 181 -0.55 2.17 18.11
C ARG A 181 0.08 0.88 18.60
N THR A 182 -0.33 0.37 19.75
CA THR A 182 0.18 -0.88 20.32
C THR A 182 -0.45 -2.10 19.66
N SER A 183 -1.68 -1.95 19.14
CA SER A 183 -2.41 -3.02 18.46
C SER A 183 -1.68 -3.47 17.18
N PRO A 184 -1.72 -4.78 16.85
CA PRO A 184 -1.34 -5.26 15.52
C PRO A 184 -2.27 -4.73 14.42
N ASP A 185 -3.51 -4.38 14.76
CA ASP A 185 -4.52 -3.85 13.83
C ASP A 185 -4.45 -2.32 13.69
N TYR A 186 -3.39 -1.70 14.25
CA TYR A 186 -3.14 -0.28 14.06
C TYR A 186 -3.11 0.08 12.57
N PHE A 187 -3.92 1.05 12.16
CA PHE A 187 -4.15 1.34 10.74
C PHE A 187 -2.85 1.58 9.97
N THR A 188 -1.88 2.29 10.54
CA THR A 188 -0.59 2.55 9.87
C THR A 188 0.16 1.25 9.60
N LYS A 189 0.19 0.30 10.55
CA LYS A 189 0.84 -1.01 10.35
C LYS A 189 0.11 -1.85 9.30
N ARG A 190 -1.22 -1.76 9.27
CA ARG A 190 -2.07 -2.55 8.37
C ARG A 190 -2.04 -2.04 6.93
N LEU A 191 -1.94 -0.73 6.71
CA LEU A 191 -1.94 -0.13 5.37
C LEU A 191 -0.54 0.09 4.79
N THR A 192 0.41 0.57 5.60
CA THR A 192 1.77 0.89 5.11
C THR A 192 2.41 -0.36 4.51
N ASP A 193 2.89 -0.23 3.27
CA ASP A 193 3.48 -1.32 2.47
C ASP A 193 2.57 -2.52 2.17
N ASN A 194 1.32 -2.50 2.61
CA ASN A 194 0.34 -3.56 2.31
C ASN A 194 -0.71 -3.10 1.29
N SER A 195 -1.09 -1.82 1.30
CA SER A 195 -1.96 -1.23 0.28
C SER A 195 -1.15 -0.75 -0.92
N ALA A 196 -1.57 -1.15 -2.11
CA ALA A 196 -0.98 -0.70 -3.37
C ALA A 196 -1.63 0.58 -3.91
N LEU A 197 -2.67 1.08 -3.25
CA LEU A 197 -3.43 2.25 -3.67
C LEU A 197 -3.23 3.43 -2.72
N VAL A 198 -3.37 3.23 -1.41
CA VAL A 198 -3.45 4.33 -0.45
C VAL A 198 -2.62 4.16 0.81
N ASN A 199 -2.20 5.27 1.40
CA ASN A 199 -1.75 5.36 2.77
C ASN A 199 -2.78 6.16 3.59
N LEU A 200 -2.95 5.81 4.86
CA LEU A 200 -3.77 6.57 5.80
C LEU A 200 -2.86 7.23 6.83
N PHE A 201 -3.07 8.52 7.05
CA PHE A 201 -2.45 9.32 8.09
C PHE A 201 -3.54 9.76 9.06
N GLY A 202 -3.23 9.76 10.34
CA GLY A 202 -4.09 10.28 11.40
C GLY A 202 -3.34 11.33 12.23
N PRO A 203 -3.99 11.92 13.24
CA PRO A 203 -3.36 12.87 14.13
C PRO A 203 -2.12 12.28 14.84
N ASP A 204 -1.14 13.14 15.12
CA ASP A 204 0.10 12.76 15.81
C ASP A 204 -0.12 12.49 17.31
N ASP A 205 -1.20 13.03 17.87
CA ASP A 205 -1.57 12.88 19.28
C ASP A 205 -2.26 11.53 19.55
N ASP A 206 -2.16 11.04 20.78
CA ASP A 206 -2.88 9.83 21.27
C ASP A 206 -4.38 10.13 21.50
N ASP A 207 -4.98 10.93 20.62
CA ASP A 207 -6.42 11.18 20.62
C ASP A 207 -7.12 9.92 20.06
N GLU A 208 -8.09 9.39 20.82
CA GLU A 208 -8.92 8.24 20.38
C GLU A 208 -9.95 8.63 19.30
N THR A 209 -9.83 9.85 18.75
CA THR A 209 -10.67 10.39 17.69
C THR A 209 -10.69 9.48 16.47
N GLN A 210 -11.91 9.09 16.08
CA GLN A 210 -12.15 8.25 14.91
C GLN A 210 -12.15 9.08 13.63
N PRO A 211 -11.80 8.49 12.47
CA PRO A 211 -12.00 9.15 11.18
C PRO A 211 -13.48 9.38 10.91
N ASP A 212 -13.78 10.40 10.10
CA ASP A 212 -15.13 10.59 9.59
C ASP A 212 -15.51 9.44 8.64
N PHE A 213 -16.68 8.84 8.87
CA PHE A 213 -17.19 7.73 8.07
C PHE A 213 -17.83 8.22 6.78
N GLU A 214 -16.98 8.59 5.84
CA GLU A 214 -17.36 9.11 4.53
C GLU A 214 -16.75 8.30 3.39
N MET A 215 -17.06 8.71 2.16
CA MET A 215 -16.49 8.15 0.96
C MET A 215 -16.32 9.21 -0.12
N GLY A 216 -15.42 8.97 -1.07
CA GLY A 216 -15.22 9.86 -2.21
C GLY A 216 -14.00 9.52 -3.03
N MET A 217 -13.84 10.23 -4.14
CA MET A 217 -12.60 10.18 -4.92
C MET A 217 -11.51 10.98 -4.20
N LEU A 218 -10.25 10.56 -4.36
CA LEU A 218 -9.11 11.43 -4.07
C LEU A 218 -9.01 12.52 -5.14
N ASP A 219 -8.41 13.64 -4.80
CA ASP A 219 -8.17 14.76 -5.72
C ASP A 219 -6.78 15.37 -5.54
N GLY A 220 -6.41 16.31 -6.43
CA GLY A 220 -5.15 17.07 -6.32
C GLY A 220 -3.89 16.37 -6.84
N GLY A 221 -3.98 15.15 -7.38
CA GLY A 221 -2.85 14.47 -8.02
C GLY A 221 -2.54 15.02 -9.42
N ALA A 222 -1.27 15.21 -9.73
CA ALA A 222 -0.79 15.71 -11.02
C ALA A 222 0.57 15.12 -11.36
N ASP A 223 0.85 14.92 -12.67
CA ASP A 223 2.14 14.39 -13.15
C ASP A 223 3.21 15.49 -13.28
N GLU A 224 2.79 16.74 -13.48
CA GLU A 224 3.60 17.95 -13.46
C GLU A 224 2.81 19.05 -12.72
N GLY A 225 3.19 19.36 -11.48
CA GLY A 225 2.57 20.44 -10.71
C GLY A 225 2.98 21.83 -11.21
N ALA A 226 2.22 22.85 -10.81
CA ALA A 226 2.56 24.24 -11.11
C ALA A 226 3.96 24.57 -10.58
N ALA A 227 4.84 25.07 -11.44
CA ALA A 227 6.14 25.57 -11.01
C ALA A 227 5.93 26.62 -9.91
N LEU A 228 6.61 26.47 -8.79
CA LEU A 228 6.69 27.52 -7.77
C LEU A 228 7.35 28.73 -8.43
N GLY A 229 6.54 29.72 -8.79
CA GLY A 229 6.97 31.01 -9.32
C GLY A 229 7.49 31.95 -8.25
#